data_AF-A0A953RBQ6-F1
#
_entry.id   AF-A0A953RBQ6-F1
#
_cell.length_a   1.000
_cell.length_b   1.000
_cell.length_c   1.000
_cell.angle_alpha   90.00
_cell.angle_beta   90.00
_cell.angle_gamma   90.00
#
_symmetry.space_group_name_H-M   'P 1'
#
loop_
_entity.id
_entity.type
_entity.pdbx_description
1 polymer ?
#
loop_
_entity_poly.entity_id
_entity_poly.type
_entity_poly.pdbx_seq_one_letter_code
_entity_poly.pdbx_strand_id
1 'polypeptide(L)'
;MKLTLRILMLLAGFAGEAAGQGAEFLAGRAYYSEGEFSKAAARFQLALNANPGDAEACYWAGMAYQRLADIATPFGAKDRSKTRAYLTRAMNLAPGRSEYRQALFDVLLDSAYSSRKALRYAADILLTMSESDPDYSEMRRRYDNEKRLNSPAQARFGRLFLMAPRAAYRIAALPASALSPRHATASLPPSGQ
;
A
#
# COMPACT_ATOMS: atom_id res chain seq x y z
N MET A 1 -8.45 -51.38 -25.04
CA MET A 1 -7.12 -51.23 -24.42
C MET A 1 -6.41 -49.89 -24.75
N LYS A 2 -7.13 -48.77 -24.98
CA LYS A 2 -6.53 -47.45 -25.29
C LYS A 2 -6.64 -46.42 -24.15
N LEU A 3 -7.38 -46.75 -23.09
CA LEU A 3 -7.70 -45.83 -21.98
C LEU A 3 -6.65 -45.86 -20.86
N THR A 4 -6.05 -47.02 -20.58
CA THR A 4 -5.02 -47.20 -19.55
C THR A 4 -3.71 -46.50 -19.91
N LEU A 5 -3.37 -46.42 -21.20
CA LEU A 5 -2.14 -45.75 -21.66
C LEU A 5 -2.21 -44.21 -21.53
N ARG A 6 -3.41 -43.62 -21.64
CA ARG A 6 -3.62 -42.18 -21.41
C ARG A 6 -3.52 -41.80 -19.94
N ILE A 7 -4.03 -42.66 -19.05
CA ILE A 7 -3.92 -42.49 -17.60
C ILE A 7 -2.45 -42.67 -17.16
N LEU A 8 -1.72 -43.61 -17.78
CA LEU A 8 -0.31 -43.84 -17.49
C LEU A 8 0.60 -42.69 -17.95
N MET A 9 0.30 -42.05 -19.09
CA MET A 9 1.02 -40.83 -19.52
C MET A 9 0.72 -39.62 -18.62
N LEU A 10 -0.50 -39.52 -18.06
CA LEU A 10 -0.86 -38.45 -17.13
C LEU A 10 -0.17 -38.60 -15.76
N LEU A 11 0.19 -39.83 -15.38
CA LEU A 11 0.93 -40.14 -14.15
C LEU A 11 2.46 -40.04 -14.30
N ALA A 12 3.01 -40.18 -15.50
CA ALA A 12 4.44 -40.13 -15.76
C ALA A 12 5.03 -38.71 -15.84
N GLY A 13 4.21 -37.66 -15.99
CA GLY A 13 4.65 -36.26 -15.99
C GLY A 13 4.93 -35.67 -14.59
N PHE A 14 4.31 -36.25 -13.56
CA PHE A 14 4.24 -35.64 -12.24
C PHE A 14 5.53 -35.75 -11.41
N ALA A 15 6.44 -36.67 -11.78
CA ALA A 15 7.67 -36.91 -11.04
C ALA A 15 8.86 -36.03 -11.47
N GLY A 16 8.84 -35.48 -12.69
CA GLY A 16 9.88 -34.57 -13.20
C GLY A 16 9.57 -33.07 -12.98
N GLU A 17 8.30 -32.71 -12.87
CA GLU A 17 7.87 -31.31 -12.80
C GLU A 17 8.04 -30.69 -11.40
N ALA A 18 8.01 -31.48 -10.32
CA ALA A 18 8.18 -30.96 -8.96
C ALA A 18 9.58 -30.35 -8.73
N ALA A 19 10.61 -30.90 -9.37
CA ALA A 19 11.97 -30.36 -9.30
C ALA A 19 12.12 -29.05 -10.11
N GLY A 20 11.48 -28.98 -11.29
CA GLY A 20 11.45 -27.77 -12.12
C GLY A 20 10.65 -26.63 -11.49
N GLN A 21 9.55 -26.95 -10.80
CA GLN A 21 8.72 -26.00 -10.03
C GLN A 21 9.53 -25.28 -8.96
N GLY A 22 10.23 -26.04 -8.12
CA GLY A 22 11.11 -25.48 -7.09
C GLY A 22 12.25 -24.66 -7.68
N ALA A 23 12.83 -25.11 -8.81
CA ALA A 23 13.94 -24.41 -9.46
C ALA A 23 13.55 -23.01 -9.98
N GLU A 24 12.40 -22.87 -10.65
CA GLU A 24 11.93 -21.57 -11.14
C GLU A 24 11.54 -20.62 -9.98
N PHE A 25 10.95 -21.16 -8.91
CA PHE A 25 10.66 -20.38 -7.71
C PHE A 25 11.94 -19.86 -7.04
N LEU A 26 12.94 -20.72 -6.84
CA LEU A 26 14.23 -20.34 -6.25
C LEU A 26 14.99 -19.34 -7.12
N ALA A 27 14.96 -19.51 -8.45
CA ALA A 27 15.53 -18.54 -9.38
C ALA A 27 14.81 -17.18 -9.27
N GLY A 28 13.48 -17.17 -9.14
CA GLY A 28 12.71 -15.95 -8.89
C GLY A 28 13.12 -15.26 -7.59
N ARG A 29 13.31 -16.01 -6.51
CA ARG A 29 13.81 -15.50 -5.22
C ARG A 29 15.21 -14.91 -5.33
N ALA A 30 16.11 -15.55 -6.07
CA ALA A 30 17.46 -15.04 -6.32
C ALA A 30 17.41 -13.69 -7.05
N TYR A 31 16.72 -13.61 -8.19
CA TYR A 31 16.55 -12.34 -8.90
C TYR A 31 15.86 -11.26 -8.06
N TYR A 32 14.90 -11.64 -7.22
CA TYR A 32 14.25 -10.69 -6.31
C TYR A 32 15.26 -10.09 -5.32
N SER A 33 16.14 -10.91 -4.74
CA SER A 33 17.20 -10.45 -3.82
C SER A 33 18.25 -9.57 -4.49
N GLU A 34 18.47 -9.76 -5.79
CA GLU A 34 19.35 -8.92 -6.61
C GLU A 34 18.70 -7.60 -7.06
N GLY A 35 17.41 -7.40 -6.78
CA GLY A 35 16.65 -6.23 -7.23
C GLY A 35 16.19 -6.29 -8.70
N GLU A 36 16.41 -7.43 -9.36
CA GLU A 36 16.03 -7.70 -10.75
C GLU A 36 14.55 -8.11 -10.84
N PHE A 37 13.66 -7.22 -10.39
CA PHE A 37 12.24 -7.54 -10.15
C PHE A 37 11.48 -8.01 -11.40
N SER A 38 11.86 -7.54 -12.59
CA SER A 38 11.27 -7.99 -13.86
C SER A 38 11.59 -9.46 -14.15
N LYS A 39 12.85 -9.85 -13.95
CA LYS A 39 13.29 -11.25 -14.08
C LYS A 39 12.66 -12.11 -13.00
N ALA A 40 12.60 -11.62 -11.76
CA ALA A 40 11.95 -12.30 -10.65
C ALA A 40 10.48 -12.61 -10.97
N ALA A 41 9.72 -11.60 -11.43
CA ALA A 41 8.32 -11.77 -11.80
C ALA A 41 8.13 -12.81 -12.93
N ALA A 42 9.01 -12.82 -13.93
CA ALA A 42 8.96 -13.82 -15.00
C ALA A 42 9.19 -15.24 -14.48
N ARG A 43 10.16 -15.43 -13.57
CA ARG A 43 10.45 -16.73 -12.95
C ARG A 43 9.32 -17.23 -12.07
N PHE A 44 8.73 -16.35 -11.25
CA PHE A 44 7.53 -16.71 -10.48
C PHE A 44 6.34 -17.07 -11.37
N GLN A 45 6.19 -16.42 -12.53
CA GLN A 45 5.15 -16.81 -13.49
C GLN A 45 5.38 -18.20 -14.08
N LEU A 46 6.63 -18.57 -14.38
CA LEU A 46 6.96 -19.93 -14.81
C LEU A 46 6.64 -20.95 -13.71
N ALA A 47 6.99 -20.65 -12.45
CA ALA A 47 6.62 -21.49 -11.31
C ALA A 47 5.10 -21.65 -11.19
N LEU A 48 4.33 -20.56 -11.36
CA LEU A 48 2.85 -20.58 -11.32
C LEU A 48 2.19 -21.25 -12.52
N ASN A 49 2.86 -21.33 -13.68
CA ASN A 49 2.37 -22.10 -14.81
C ASN A 49 2.47 -23.61 -14.52
N ALA A 50 3.52 -24.02 -13.82
CA ALA A 50 3.71 -25.41 -13.42
C ALA A 50 2.83 -25.77 -12.20
N ASN A 51 2.68 -24.87 -11.22
CA ASN A 51 1.74 -25.04 -10.11
C ASN A 51 0.88 -23.77 -9.89
N PRO A 52 -0.33 -23.73 -10.49
CA PRO A 52 -1.26 -22.63 -10.27
C PRO A 52 -1.76 -22.49 -8.82
N GLY A 53 -1.61 -23.53 -7.99
CA GLY A 53 -2.03 -23.51 -6.59
C GLY A 53 -0.97 -23.00 -5.61
N ASP A 54 0.22 -22.61 -6.09
CA ASP A 54 1.31 -22.16 -5.22
C ASP A 54 1.03 -20.75 -4.68
N ALA A 55 0.58 -20.69 -3.42
CA ALA A 55 0.29 -19.45 -2.71
C ALA A 55 1.54 -18.61 -2.48
N GLU A 56 2.69 -19.24 -2.26
CA GLU A 56 3.95 -18.54 -1.99
C GLU A 56 4.51 -17.94 -3.29
N ALA A 57 4.48 -18.67 -4.40
CA ALA A 57 4.83 -18.11 -5.71
C ALA A 57 3.89 -16.96 -6.11
N CYS A 58 2.60 -17.04 -5.79
CA CYS A 58 1.66 -15.92 -5.97
C CYS A 58 2.08 -14.70 -5.13
N TYR A 59 2.41 -14.92 -3.86
CA TYR A 59 2.85 -13.85 -2.96
C TYR A 59 4.10 -13.15 -3.51
N TRP A 60 5.15 -13.91 -3.84
CA TRP A 60 6.40 -13.33 -4.34
C TRP A 60 6.26 -12.68 -5.71
N ALA A 61 5.41 -13.20 -6.60
CA ALA A 61 5.05 -12.50 -7.84
C ALA A 61 4.40 -11.14 -7.53
N GLY A 62 3.46 -11.10 -6.57
CA GLY A 62 2.83 -9.87 -6.11
C GLY A 62 3.85 -8.85 -5.59
N MET A 63 4.78 -9.29 -4.74
CA MET A 63 5.87 -8.46 -4.21
C MET A 63 6.80 -7.94 -5.32
N ALA A 64 7.13 -8.76 -6.32
CA ALA A 64 7.94 -8.34 -7.46
C ALA A 64 7.24 -7.27 -8.30
N TYR A 65 5.95 -7.45 -8.57
CA TYR A 65 5.15 -6.44 -9.27
C TYR A 65 4.96 -5.16 -8.46
N GLN A 66 4.86 -5.24 -7.14
CA GLN A 66 4.84 -4.05 -6.28
C GLN A 66 6.11 -3.23 -6.47
N ARG A 67 7.28 -3.86 -6.40
CA ARG A 67 8.57 -3.17 -6.61
C ARG A 67 8.67 -2.54 -7.99
N LEU A 68 8.22 -3.24 -9.03
CA LEU A 68 8.15 -2.69 -10.39
C LEU A 68 7.23 -1.48 -10.47
N ALA A 69 6.06 -1.55 -9.84
CA ALA A 69 5.12 -0.44 -9.81
C ALA A 69 5.67 0.77 -9.06
N ASP A 70 6.36 0.55 -7.93
CA ASP A 70 6.99 1.59 -7.13
C ASP A 70 8.07 2.33 -7.95
N ILE A 71 8.95 1.57 -8.62
CA ILE A 71 9.99 2.11 -9.52
C ILE A 71 9.37 2.89 -10.68
N ALA A 72 8.28 2.40 -11.25
CA ALA A 72 7.61 3.02 -12.39
C ALA A 72 6.62 4.13 -11.98
N THR A 73 6.57 4.57 -10.73
CA THR A 73 5.63 5.60 -10.26
C THR A 73 5.90 6.94 -10.95
N PRO A 74 4.86 7.65 -11.47
CA PRO A 74 3.42 7.37 -11.34
C PRO A 74 2.82 6.43 -12.39
N PHE A 75 3.57 6.04 -13.43
CA PHE A 75 3.09 5.33 -14.62
C PHE A 75 2.92 3.79 -14.46
N GLY A 76 3.35 3.20 -13.33
CA GLY A 76 3.28 1.76 -13.04
C GLY A 76 1.88 1.14 -12.87
N ALA A 77 0.82 1.70 -13.43
CA ALA A 77 -0.57 1.27 -13.18
C ALA A 77 -0.83 -0.20 -13.54
N LYS A 78 -0.17 -0.70 -14.60
CA LYS A 78 -0.26 -2.11 -15.01
C LYS A 78 0.29 -3.04 -13.94
N ASP A 79 1.46 -2.73 -13.40
CA ASP A 79 2.10 -3.55 -12.38
C ASP A 79 1.35 -3.45 -11.05
N ARG A 80 0.80 -2.28 -10.70
CA ARG A 80 -0.12 -2.13 -9.55
C ARG A 80 -1.33 -3.06 -9.62
N SER A 81 -1.92 -3.21 -10.82
CA SER A 81 -3.03 -4.13 -11.05
C SER A 81 -2.62 -5.59 -10.81
N LYS A 82 -1.43 -5.97 -11.33
CA LYS A 82 -0.87 -7.30 -11.12
C LYS A 82 -0.56 -7.57 -9.65
N THR A 83 0.03 -6.61 -8.93
CA THR A 83 0.28 -6.71 -7.48
C THR A 83 -0.98 -7.10 -6.73
N ARG A 84 -2.07 -6.35 -6.92
CA ARG A 84 -3.36 -6.68 -6.28
C ARG A 84 -3.87 -8.05 -6.69
N ALA A 85 -3.81 -8.41 -7.97
CA ALA A 85 -4.30 -9.69 -8.45
C ALA A 85 -3.54 -10.88 -7.82
N TYR A 86 -2.21 -10.83 -7.82
CA TYR A 86 -1.38 -11.91 -7.28
C TYR A 86 -1.47 -12.00 -5.75
N LEU A 87 -1.47 -10.88 -5.03
CA LEU A 87 -1.64 -10.88 -3.57
C LEU A 87 -3.05 -11.35 -3.15
N THR A 88 -4.08 -10.98 -3.90
CA THR A 88 -5.45 -11.51 -3.68
C THR A 88 -5.48 -13.02 -3.85
N ARG A 89 -4.83 -13.53 -4.90
CA ARG A 89 -4.74 -14.98 -5.14
C ARG A 89 -3.97 -15.68 -4.03
N ALA A 90 -2.84 -15.12 -3.57
CA ALA A 90 -2.06 -15.67 -2.47
C ALA A 90 -2.89 -15.78 -1.18
N MET A 91 -3.61 -14.71 -0.81
CA MET A 91 -4.49 -14.69 0.36
C MET A 91 -5.62 -15.72 0.25
N ASN A 92 -6.23 -15.86 -0.94
CA ASN A 92 -7.32 -16.83 -1.14
C ASN A 92 -6.82 -18.29 -1.11
N LEU A 93 -5.62 -18.56 -1.60
CA LEU A 93 -5.03 -19.90 -1.58
C LEU A 93 -4.57 -20.30 -0.17
N ALA A 94 -4.11 -19.34 0.64
CA ALA A 94 -3.64 -19.58 2.00
C ALA A 94 -4.14 -18.51 3.00
N PRO A 95 -5.44 -18.53 3.37
CA PRO A 95 -6.04 -17.48 4.22
C PRO A 95 -5.50 -17.44 5.65
N GLY A 96 -4.86 -18.53 6.11
CA GLY A 96 -4.20 -18.59 7.42
C GLY A 96 -2.83 -17.90 7.48
N ARG A 97 -2.28 -17.44 6.34
CA ARG A 97 -1.01 -16.71 6.29
C ARG A 97 -1.27 -15.22 6.52
N SER A 98 -1.01 -14.75 7.75
CA SER A 98 -1.09 -13.33 8.14
C SER A 98 -0.32 -12.43 7.18
N GLU A 99 0.91 -12.83 6.83
CA GLU A 99 1.80 -12.11 5.91
C GLU A 99 1.13 -11.75 4.57
N TYR A 100 0.34 -12.66 4.00
CA TYR A 100 -0.31 -12.43 2.70
C TYR A 100 -1.47 -11.46 2.82
N ARG A 101 -2.24 -11.59 3.91
CA ARG A 101 -3.32 -10.67 4.26
C ARG A 101 -2.76 -9.27 4.49
N GLN A 102 -1.69 -9.16 5.27
CA GLN A 102 -0.99 -7.90 5.57
C GLN A 102 -0.49 -7.23 4.29
N ALA A 103 0.25 -7.96 3.44
CA ALA A 103 0.77 -7.39 2.20
C ALA A 103 -0.34 -6.88 1.27
N LEU A 104 -1.44 -7.62 1.12
CA LEU A 104 -2.58 -7.15 0.34
C LEU A 104 -3.20 -5.90 0.97
N PHE A 105 -3.39 -5.91 2.29
CA PHE A 105 -3.98 -4.81 3.02
C PHE A 105 -3.14 -3.52 2.92
N ASP A 106 -1.82 -3.65 3.00
CA ASP A 106 -0.86 -2.56 2.81
C ASP A 106 -1.03 -1.91 1.45
N VAL A 107 -1.07 -2.73 0.39
CA VAL A 107 -1.27 -2.25 -0.98
C VAL A 107 -2.64 -1.62 -1.18
N LEU A 108 -3.68 -2.05 -0.45
CA LEU A 108 -5.01 -1.46 -0.55
C LEU A 108 -5.13 -0.11 0.15
N LEU A 109 -4.31 0.12 1.18
CA LEU A 109 -4.29 1.36 1.97
C LEU A 109 -3.21 2.34 1.54
N ASP A 110 -2.24 1.95 0.71
CA ASP A 110 -1.24 2.88 0.22
C ASP A 110 -1.91 3.97 -0.64
N SER A 111 -1.68 5.23 -0.28
CA SER A 111 -2.18 6.44 -0.94
C SER A 111 -2.03 6.44 -2.48
N ALA A 112 -0.99 5.80 -3.03
CA ALA A 112 -0.78 5.68 -4.48
C ALA A 112 -1.73 4.65 -5.15
N TYR A 113 -2.33 3.77 -4.36
CA TYR A 113 -3.23 2.67 -4.74
C TYR A 113 -4.66 2.88 -4.21
N SER A 114 -4.82 3.76 -3.22
CA SER A 114 -6.06 4.07 -2.50
C SER A 114 -7.10 4.67 -3.44
N SER A 115 -8.06 3.82 -3.79
CA SER A 115 -9.31 4.21 -4.42
C SER A 115 -10.46 3.88 -3.48
N ARG A 116 -11.63 4.49 -3.69
CA ARG A 116 -12.85 4.11 -2.94
C ARG A 116 -13.13 2.60 -3.04
N LYS A 117 -12.77 1.96 -4.16
CA LYS A 117 -12.87 0.52 -4.34
C LYS A 117 -11.85 -0.25 -3.48
N ALA A 118 -10.62 0.22 -3.40
CA ALA A 118 -9.58 -0.40 -2.56
C ALA A 118 -9.96 -0.32 -1.07
N LEU A 119 -10.44 0.83 -0.60
CA LEU A 119 -10.93 1.00 0.78
C LEU A 119 -12.11 0.09 1.10
N ARG A 120 -13.06 -0.06 0.18
CA ARG A 120 -14.16 -1.02 0.37
C ARG A 120 -13.64 -2.43 0.49
N TYR A 121 -12.69 -2.81 -0.35
CA TYR A 121 -12.13 -4.15 -0.29
C TYR A 121 -11.33 -4.40 1.00
N ALA A 122 -10.58 -3.42 1.48
CA ALA A 122 -9.92 -3.49 2.79
C ALA A 122 -10.95 -3.67 3.94
N ALA A 123 -12.09 -2.98 3.87
CA ALA A 123 -13.16 -3.18 4.84
C ALA A 123 -13.73 -4.60 4.78
N ASP A 124 -13.93 -5.16 3.58
CA ASP A 124 -14.41 -6.53 3.40
C ASP A 124 -13.43 -7.55 4.04
N ILE A 125 -12.11 -7.35 3.89
CA ILE A 125 -11.09 -8.19 4.55
C ILE A 125 -11.26 -8.15 6.08
N LEU A 126 -11.42 -6.97 6.67
CA LEU A 126 -11.62 -6.83 8.11
C LEU A 126 -12.90 -7.53 8.60
N LEU A 127 -13.97 -7.53 7.80
CA LEU A 127 -15.22 -8.23 8.14
C LEU A 127 -15.06 -9.76 8.14
N THR A 128 -14.08 -10.30 7.41
CA THR A 128 -13.79 -11.74 7.40
C THR A 128 -12.86 -12.19 8.52
N MET A 129 -12.29 -11.25 9.29
CA MET A 129 -11.38 -11.54 10.39
C MET A 129 -12.14 -11.69 11.70
N SER A 130 -11.65 -12.56 12.58
CA SER A 130 -12.08 -12.59 13.97
C SER A 130 -11.46 -11.42 14.73
N GLU A 131 -12.17 -10.81 15.67
CA GLU A 131 -11.60 -9.79 16.56
C GLU A 131 -10.48 -10.34 17.45
N SER A 132 -10.44 -11.66 17.66
CA SER A 132 -9.36 -12.36 18.37
C SER A 132 -8.12 -12.59 17.51
N ASP A 133 -8.16 -12.30 16.21
CA ASP A 133 -7.00 -12.40 15.33
C ASP A 133 -5.96 -11.35 15.76
N PRO A 134 -4.69 -11.74 16.00
CA PRO A 134 -3.66 -10.81 16.47
C PRO A 134 -3.48 -9.61 15.54
N ASP A 135 -3.73 -9.76 14.24
CA ASP A 135 -3.54 -8.71 13.25
C ASP A 135 -4.74 -7.75 13.17
N TYR A 136 -5.92 -8.15 13.67
CA TYR A 136 -7.17 -7.41 13.48
C TYR A 136 -7.08 -5.98 14.00
N SER A 137 -6.59 -5.83 15.24
CA SER A 137 -6.53 -4.53 15.93
C SER A 137 -5.68 -3.51 15.17
N GLU A 138 -4.53 -3.94 14.64
CA GLU A 138 -3.62 -3.08 13.90
C GLU A 138 -4.19 -2.75 12.51
N MET A 139 -4.67 -3.75 11.77
CA MET A 139 -5.29 -3.53 10.46
C MET A 139 -6.50 -2.59 10.56
N ARG A 140 -7.34 -2.76 11.59
CA ARG A 140 -8.49 -1.90 11.81
C ARG A 140 -8.09 -0.44 12.05
N ARG A 141 -7.09 -0.21 12.89
CA ARG A 141 -6.55 1.14 13.17
C ARG A 141 -6.03 1.80 11.90
N ARG A 142 -5.28 1.07 11.09
CA ARG A 142 -4.73 1.57 9.82
C ARG A 142 -5.81 1.92 8.81
N TYR A 143 -6.83 1.07 8.68
CA TYR A 143 -8.00 1.36 7.84
C TYR A 143 -8.73 2.64 8.27
N ASP A 144 -8.99 2.80 9.57
CA ASP A 144 -9.71 3.97 10.08
C ASP A 144 -8.89 5.25 9.87
N ASN A 145 -7.56 5.19 10.00
CA ASN A 145 -6.68 6.31 9.69
C ASN A 145 -6.73 6.69 8.20
N GLU A 146 -6.61 5.71 7.30
CA GLU A 146 -6.63 5.94 5.85
C GLU A 146 -7.99 6.44 5.36
N LYS A 147 -9.08 5.89 5.90
CA LYS A 147 -10.46 6.35 5.65
C LYS A 147 -10.65 7.81 6.08
N ARG A 148 -10.08 8.20 7.21
CA ARG A 148 -10.15 9.57 7.71
C ARG A 148 -9.41 10.55 6.78
N LEU A 149 -8.21 10.20 6.32
CA LEU A 149 -7.45 11.00 5.35
C LEU A 149 -8.20 11.16 4.02
N ASN A 150 -8.87 10.10 3.55
CA ASN A 150 -9.66 10.11 2.33
C ASN A 150 -11.08 10.68 2.49
N SER A 151 -11.44 11.18 3.69
CA SER A 151 -12.78 11.70 3.94
C SER A 151 -13.00 13.07 3.31
N PRO A 152 -14.15 13.31 2.65
CA PRO A 152 -14.44 14.58 1.99
C PRO A 152 -14.49 15.76 2.96
N ALA A 153 -14.76 15.53 4.25
CA ALA A 153 -14.69 16.54 5.29
C ALA A 153 -13.27 17.14 5.45
N GLN A 154 -12.22 16.31 5.37
CA GLN A 154 -10.82 16.79 5.42
C GLN A 154 -10.36 17.35 4.08
N ALA A 155 -10.82 16.79 2.97
CA ALA A 155 -10.58 17.36 1.63
C ALA A 155 -11.15 18.78 1.49
N ARG A 156 -12.28 19.09 2.17
CA ARG A 156 -12.85 20.45 2.22
C ARG A 156 -11.93 21.43 2.95
N PHE A 157 -11.30 21.04 4.05
CA PHE A 157 -10.33 21.89 4.76
C PHE A 157 -9.04 22.09 3.95
N GLY A 158 -8.54 21.06 3.26
CA GLY A 158 -7.40 21.20 2.34
C GLY A 158 -7.68 22.15 1.18
N ARG A 159 -8.87 22.07 0.58
CA ARG A 159 -9.33 23.04 -0.43
C ARG A 159 -9.47 24.44 0.14
N LEU A 160 -9.98 24.61 1.36
CA LEU A 160 -10.08 25.91 2.01
C LEU A 160 -8.70 26.55 2.21
N PHE A 161 -7.69 25.76 2.57
CA PHE A 161 -6.30 26.21 2.74
C PHE A 161 -5.63 26.57 1.41
N LEU A 162 -5.95 25.84 0.33
CA LEU A 162 -5.47 26.12 -1.03
C LEU A 162 -6.21 27.30 -1.69
N MET A 163 -7.44 27.59 -1.25
CA MET A 163 -8.26 28.72 -1.70
C MET A 163 -8.06 29.98 -0.84
N ALA A 164 -7.37 29.88 0.30
CA ALA A 164 -6.96 31.05 1.05
C ALA A 164 -6.00 31.88 0.16
N PRO A 165 -6.33 33.13 -0.20
CA PRO A 165 -5.44 33.94 -1.01
C PRO A 165 -4.09 34.05 -0.29
N ARG A 166 -2.99 33.77 -0.99
CA ARG A 166 -1.60 33.85 -0.50
C ARG A 166 -1.27 35.17 0.21
N ALA A 167 -2.09 36.20 0.04
CA ALA A 167 -2.03 37.48 0.76
C ALA A 167 -2.20 37.35 2.29
N ALA A 168 -2.78 36.25 2.80
CA ALA A 168 -2.97 36.04 4.24
C ALA A 168 -1.67 35.67 5.00
N TYR A 169 -0.57 35.35 4.29
CA TYR A 169 0.76 35.14 4.89
C TYR A 169 1.64 36.40 4.90
N ARG A 170 1.05 37.60 4.89
CA ARG A 170 1.76 38.76 5.44
C ARG A 170 1.62 38.73 6.96
N ILE A 171 2.44 37.88 7.59
CA ILE A 171 2.85 38.10 8.97
C ILE A 171 3.30 39.55 9.01
N ALA A 172 2.62 40.36 9.81
CA ALA A 172 2.89 41.77 9.91
C ALA A 172 4.38 41.96 10.20
N ALA A 173 5.12 42.48 9.23
CA ALA A 173 6.32 43.25 9.52
C ALA A 173 5.83 44.54 10.19
N LEU A 174 5.45 44.43 11.46
CA LEU A 174 5.26 45.58 12.31
C LEU A 174 6.61 46.31 12.33
N PRO A 175 6.69 47.56 11.88
CA PRO A 175 7.93 48.31 12.00
C PRO A 175 8.25 48.44 13.49
N ALA A 176 9.53 48.33 13.85
CA ALA A 176 10.02 48.45 15.23
C ALA A 176 9.60 49.77 15.93
N SER A 177 9.10 50.75 15.19
CA SER A 177 8.50 51.99 15.70
C SER A 177 7.17 51.80 16.46
N ALA A 178 6.53 50.63 16.39
CA ALA A 178 5.32 50.33 17.16
C ALA A 178 5.60 49.94 18.64
N LEU A 179 6.88 49.78 19.04
CA LEU A 179 7.31 49.42 20.39
C LEU A 179 8.08 50.55 21.10
N SER A 180 7.69 51.82 20.87
CA SER A 180 8.22 52.93 21.68
C SER A 180 7.31 53.22 22.88
N PRO A 181 7.80 53.14 24.12
CA PRO A 181 7.03 53.52 25.30
C PRO A 181 6.91 55.05 25.33
N ARG A 182 5.75 55.59 24.98
CA ARG A 182 5.49 57.02 25.20
C ARG A 182 5.37 57.27 26.70
N HIS A 183 6.40 57.93 27.24
CA HIS A 183 6.37 58.61 28.53
C HIS A 183 5.08 59.43 28.67
N ALA A 184 4.29 59.08 29.68
CA ALA A 184 3.22 59.94 30.18
C ALA A 184 3.87 61.13 30.89
N THR A 185 4.02 62.25 30.20
CA THR A 185 4.31 63.54 30.84
C THR A 185 3.02 64.04 31.47
N ALA A 186 2.83 63.73 32.75
CA ALA A 186 1.84 64.36 33.60
C ALA A 186 2.23 65.83 33.78
N SER A 187 1.45 66.73 33.19
CA SER A 187 1.52 68.17 33.44
C SER A 187 0.81 68.49 34.77
N LEU A 188 1.59 68.95 35.77
CA LEU A 188 1.07 69.58 36.99
C LEU A 188 0.35 70.91 36.65
N PRO A 189 -0.73 71.27 37.36
CA PRO A 189 -1.22 72.65 37.38
C PRO A 189 -0.42 73.52 38.38
N PRO A 190 -0.30 74.83 38.14
CA PRO A 190 0.53 75.72 38.96
C PRO A 190 -0.14 76.08 40.30
N SER A 191 0.70 76.13 41.34
CA SER A 191 0.38 76.64 42.67
C SER A 191 0.35 78.17 42.71
N GLY A 192 -0.63 78.73 43.41
CA GLY A 192 -0.51 80.04 44.08
C GLY A 192 -1.60 81.06 43.72
N GLN A 193 -2.54 81.31 44.62
CA GLN A 193 -2.41 82.26 45.76
C GLN A 193 -3.44 81.91 46.84
#